data_AF-H1RYW6-F1
#
_entry.id   AF-H1RYW6-F1
#
_cell.length_a   1.000
_cell.length_b   1.000
_cell.length_c   1.000
_cell.angle_alpha   90.00
_cell.angle_beta   90.00
_cell.angle_gamma   90.00
#
_symmetry.space_group_name_H-M   'P 1'
#
loop_
_entity.id
_entity.type
_entity.pdbx_description
1 polymer ?
#
loop_
_entity_poly.entity_id
_entity_poly.type
_entity_poly.pdbx_seq_one_letter_code
_entity_poly.pdbx_strand_id
1 'polypeptide(L)'
;MKRIVLKATLMAAIVGASGGAAFAEDYRKNPFTLTYGGAITKNELGKVNIHPVKYKLNGLDIAANVYTPANYDPKKKYPAVVVAHPNGGVKEQVAGLYAQRLAEQGYITIAMDAAYQGGSGGKPRNVDNPAYRTEDIRG
;
A
#
# COMPACT_ATOMS: atom_id res chain seq x y z
N MET A 1 -27.43 32.59 -51.55
CA MET A 1 -27.62 32.75 -50.08
C MET A 1 -28.25 31.49 -49.51
N LYS A 2 -27.51 30.71 -48.71
CA LYS A 2 -27.97 29.94 -47.53
C LYS A 2 -26.73 29.32 -46.89
N ARG A 3 -26.53 29.63 -45.61
CA ARG A 3 -25.27 29.51 -44.86
C ARG A 3 -24.97 28.04 -44.54
N ILE A 4 -23.73 27.61 -44.80
CA ILE A 4 -23.13 26.38 -44.28
C ILE A 4 -22.89 26.64 -42.79
N VAL A 5 -23.61 25.93 -41.91
CA VAL A 5 -23.35 25.95 -40.47
C VAL A 5 -22.40 24.79 -40.15
N LEU A 6 -21.12 25.14 -40.05
CA LEU A 6 -20.07 24.27 -39.54
C LEU A 6 -20.36 23.97 -38.07
N LYS A 7 -20.80 22.76 -37.73
CA LYS A 7 -20.83 22.30 -36.34
C LYS A 7 -19.39 21.99 -35.92
N ALA A 8 -18.73 22.98 -35.33
CA ALA A 8 -17.50 22.74 -34.58
C ALA A 8 -17.88 21.93 -33.31
N THR A 9 -17.72 20.61 -33.37
CA THR A 9 -17.74 19.76 -32.19
C THR A 9 -16.53 20.10 -31.33
N LEU A 10 -16.82 20.75 -30.21
CA LEU A 10 -15.89 21.08 -29.15
C LEU A 10 -15.24 19.79 -28.62
N MET A 11 -13.95 19.60 -28.91
CA MET A 11 -13.12 18.57 -28.28
C MET A 11 -12.87 19.04 -26.83
N ALA A 12 -13.81 18.75 -25.94
CA ALA A 12 -13.63 19.03 -24.51
C ALA A 12 -12.56 18.10 -23.96
N ALA A 13 -11.49 18.70 -23.45
CA ALA A 13 -10.32 18.05 -22.91
C ALA A 13 -10.68 17.04 -21.81
N ILE A 14 -10.41 15.75 -22.05
CA ILE A 14 -10.30 14.74 -21.00
C ILE A 14 -8.85 14.78 -20.54
N VAL A 15 -8.47 15.82 -19.81
CA VAL A 15 -7.21 15.87 -19.07
C VAL A 15 -7.58 16.13 -17.63
N GLY A 16 -7.79 15.05 -16.86
CA GLY A 16 -8.10 15.18 -15.45
C GLY A 16 -8.75 13.95 -14.82
N ALA A 17 -8.15 12.77 -14.93
CA ALA A 17 -8.40 11.65 -14.02
C ALA A 17 -7.37 10.51 -14.23
N SER A 18 -6.08 10.75 -13.98
CA SER A 18 -5.11 9.65 -13.87
C SER A 18 -4.74 9.29 -12.42
N GLY A 19 -5.36 9.94 -11.44
CA GLY A 19 -5.31 9.51 -10.04
C GLY A 19 -6.48 8.58 -9.76
N GLY A 20 -6.24 7.26 -9.74
CA GLY A 20 -7.26 6.30 -9.32
C GLY A 20 -7.78 6.67 -7.93
N ALA A 21 -9.07 6.96 -7.81
CA ALA A 21 -9.68 7.33 -6.54
C ALA A 21 -9.57 6.17 -5.54
N ALA A 22 -9.15 6.50 -4.31
CA ALA A 22 -9.06 5.53 -3.22
C ALA A 22 -10.48 5.26 -2.67
N PHE A 23 -11.10 4.17 -3.11
CA PHE A 23 -12.37 3.69 -2.56
C PHE A 23 -12.12 2.55 -1.57
N ALA A 24 -13.06 2.31 -0.66
CA ALA A 24 -13.03 1.12 0.18
C ALA A 24 -13.56 -0.09 -0.62
N GLU A 25 -12.93 -1.26 -0.44
CA GLU A 25 -13.31 -2.55 -1.04
C GLU A 25 -13.63 -3.57 0.07
N ASP A 26 -14.41 -4.61 -0.26
CA ASP A 26 -14.72 -5.69 0.69
C ASP A 26 -13.49 -6.57 0.93
N TYR A 27 -12.78 -6.28 2.01
CA TYR A 27 -11.55 -6.96 2.40
C TYR A 27 -11.69 -8.48 2.55
N ARG A 28 -12.90 -9.00 2.81
CA ARG A 28 -13.16 -10.44 2.96
C ARG A 28 -12.95 -11.20 1.65
N LYS A 29 -12.98 -10.51 0.52
CA LYS A 29 -12.76 -11.08 -0.82
C LYS A 29 -11.30 -10.97 -1.27
N ASN A 30 -10.47 -10.20 -0.54
CA ASN A 30 -9.05 -10.05 -0.83
C ASN A 30 -8.24 -11.05 0.02
N PRO A 31 -7.41 -11.94 -0.58
CA PRO A 31 -6.64 -12.93 0.18
C PRO A 31 -5.56 -12.31 1.09
N PHE A 32 -5.17 -11.06 0.85
CA PHE A 32 -4.29 -10.27 1.71
C PHE A 32 -5.06 -9.33 2.64
N THR A 33 -6.39 -9.41 2.67
CA THR A 33 -7.28 -8.60 3.51
C THR A 33 -7.15 -7.08 3.33
N LEU A 34 -6.58 -6.64 2.21
CA LEU A 34 -6.45 -5.22 1.87
C LEU A 34 -7.85 -4.60 1.65
N THR A 35 -8.02 -3.37 2.12
CA THR A 35 -9.34 -2.71 2.24
C THR A 35 -9.61 -1.63 1.19
N TYR A 36 -8.69 -1.42 0.25
CA TYR A 36 -8.70 -0.29 -0.68
C TYR A 36 -8.88 -0.71 -2.15
N GLY A 37 -9.42 0.22 -2.95
CA GLY A 37 -9.65 0.08 -4.38
C GLY A 37 -8.35 -0.12 -5.15
N GLY A 38 -8.35 -1.11 -6.05
CA GLY A 38 -7.16 -1.48 -6.83
C GLY A 38 -6.09 -2.21 -6.01
N ALA A 39 -6.44 -2.73 -4.83
CA ALA A 39 -5.55 -3.57 -4.04
C ALA A 39 -5.09 -4.82 -4.80
N ILE A 40 -3.83 -5.20 -4.62
CA ILE A 40 -3.30 -6.48 -5.11
C ILE A 40 -4.14 -7.62 -4.53
N THR A 41 -4.55 -8.55 -5.38
CA THR A 41 -5.30 -9.76 -4.98
C THR A 41 -4.51 -11.04 -5.22
N LYS A 42 -3.41 -10.97 -5.98
CA LYS A 42 -2.49 -12.08 -6.24
C LYS A 42 -1.19 -11.53 -6.81
N ASN A 43 -0.10 -12.28 -6.64
CA ASN A 43 1.17 -11.96 -7.26
C ASN A 43 1.19 -12.43 -8.72
N GLU A 44 1.67 -11.57 -9.63
CA GLU A 44 1.71 -11.81 -11.07
C GLU A 44 3.02 -11.30 -11.67
N LEU A 45 3.51 -11.97 -12.71
CA LEU A 45 4.69 -11.51 -13.45
C LEU A 45 4.40 -10.14 -14.08
N GLY A 46 5.37 -9.23 -14.05
CA GLY A 46 5.24 -7.88 -14.61
C GLY A 46 4.40 -6.91 -13.79
N LYS A 47 3.95 -7.30 -12.58
CA LYS A 47 3.20 -6.42 -11.67
C LYS A 47 3.88 -6.29 -10.32
N VAL A 48 3.44 -5.30 -9.53
CA VAL A 48 3.82 -5.21 -8.12
C VAL A 48 3.34 -6.47 -7.40
N ASN A 49 4.21 -7.03 -6.58
CA ASN A 49 3.91 -8.20 -5.77
C ASN A 49 3.97 -7.83 -4.29
N ILE A 50 3.13 -8.50 -3.50
CA ILE A 50 3.07 -8.38 -2.04
C ILE A 50 3.53 -9.69 -1.40
N HIS A 51 4.32 -9.57 -0.34
CA HIS A 51 4.90 -10.68 0.39
C HIS A 51 4.59 -10.48 1.89
N PRO A 52 3.60 -11.20 2.44
CA PRO A 52 3.39 -11.23 3.87
C PRO A 52 4.60 -11.86 4.57
N VAL A 53 5.15 -11.17 5.56
CA VAL A 53 6.33 -11.59 6.31
C VAL A 53 6.12 -11.38 7.81
N LYS A 54 6.96 -12.06 8.59
CA LYS A 54 7.12 -11.80 10.03
C LYS A 54 8.59 -11.60 10.36
N TYR A 55 8.88 -10.70 11.28
CA TYR A 55 10.22 -10.50 11.81
C TYR A 55 10.17 -10.26 13.33
N LYS A 56 11.32 -10.39 14.00
CA LYS A 56 11.44 -10.15 15.43
C LYS A 56 11.85 -8.69 15.69
N LEU A 57 11.14 -8.03 16.60
CA LEU A 57 11.49 -6.72 17.14
C LEU A 57 11.24 -6.73 18.64
N ASN A 58 12.25 -6.47 19.46
CA ASN A 58 12.15 -6.45 20.93
C ASN A 58 11.43 -7.69 21.51
N GLY A 59 11.68 -8.87 20.94
CA GLY A 59 11.06 -10.14 21.34
C GLY A 59 9.64 -10.39 20.82
N LEU A 60 9.03 -9.43 20.12
CA LEU A 60 7.71 -9.55 19.51
C LEU A 60 7.82 -10.01 18.05
N ASP A 61 6.84 -10.81 17.60
CA ASP A 61 6.62 -11.07 16.18
C ASP A 61 5.87 -9.90 15.56
N ILE A 62 6.51 -9.20 14.63
CA ILE A 62 5.90 -8.10 13.88
C ILE A 62 5.35 -8.64 12.56
N ALA A 63 4.08 -8.39 12.28
CA ALA A 63 3.44 -8.74 11.03
C ALA A 63 3.59 -7.60 10.02
N ALA A 64 4.08 -7.93 8.82
CA ALA A 64 4.30 -6.94 7.77
C ALA A 64 4.00 -7.47 6.38
N ASN A 65 3.81 -6.55 5.44
CA ASN A 65 3.67 -6.81 4.02
C ASN A 65 4.80 -6.06 3.31
N VAL A 66 5.67 -6.79 2.61
CA VAL A 66 6.70 -6.21 1.73
C VAL A 66 6.15 -6.16 0.31
N TYR A 67 6.23 -5.00 -0.33
CA TYR A 67 5.85 -4.84 -1.73
C TYR A 67 7.09 -4.67 -2.58
N THR A 68 7.19 -5.46 -3.64
CA THR A 68 8.29 -5.40 -4.61
C THR A 68 7.79 -4.84 -5.93
N PRO A 69 8.58 -4.01 -6.63
CA PRO A 69 8.16 -3.40 -7.88
C PRO A 69 7.95 -4.46 -8.98
N ALA A 70 7.26 -4.06 -10.04
CA ALA A 70 7.12 -4.89 -11.23
C ALA A 70 8.50 -5.33 -11.77
N ASN A 71 8.61 -6.60 -12.15
CA ASN A 71 9.85 -7.21 -12.64
C ASN A 71 11.02 -7.10 -11.64
N TYR A 72 10.71 -7.16 -10.34
CA TYR A 72 11.70 -7.22 -9.27
C TYR A 72 12.76 -8.30 -9.56
N ASP A 73 14.01 -7.86 -9.59
CA ASP A 73 15.20 -8.71 -9.68
C ASP A 73 15.98 -8.63 -8.36
N PRO A 74 16.13 -9.75 -7.62
CA PRO A 74 16.83 -9.79 -6.34
C PRO A 74 18.33 -9.46 -6.45
N LYS A 75 18.91 -9.44 -7.65
CA LYS A 75 20.30 -9.05 -7.88
C LYS A 75 20.50 -7.53 -7.97
N LYS A 76 19.43 -6.75 -8.08
CA LYS A 76 19.48 -5.29 -8.17
C LYS A 76 19.25 -4.63 -6.81
N LYS A 77 19.67 -3.38 -6.69
CA LYS A 77 19.38 -2.51 -5.54
C LYS A 77 18.23 -1.58 -5.87
N TYR A 78 17.36 -1.36 -4.89
CA TYR A 78 16.21 -0.47 -5.01
C TYR A 78 16.18 0.46 -3.79
N PRO A 79 15.72 1.71 -3.95
CA PRO A 79 15.37 2.52 -2.79
C PRO A 79 14.21 1.85 -2.04
N ALA A 80 14.28 1.87 -0.70
CA ALA A 80 13.29 1.26 0.16
C ALA A 80 12.56 2.31 1.00
N VAL A 81 11.24 2.14 1.19
CA VAL A 81 10.42 3.02 2.04
C VAL A 81 9.65 2.20 3.08
N VAL A 82 9.81 2.56 4.34
CA VAL A 82 8.99 2.05 5.44
C VAL A 82 7.74 2.93 5.58
N VAL A 83 6.56 2.31 5.55
CA VAL A 83 5.27 3.02 5.60
C VAL A 83 4.56 2.71 6.91
N ALA A 84 4.57 3.67 7.82
CA ALA A 84 3.82 3.61 9.06
C ALA A 84 2.32 3.76 8.81
N HIS A 85 1.48 2.98 9.50
CA HIS A 85 0.04 3.22 9.50
C HIS A 85 -0.36 4.35 10.47
N PRO A 86 -1.48 5.06 10.19
CA PRO A 86 -2.09 5.97 11.15
C PRO A 86 -2.41 5.29 12.47
N ASN A 87 -2.53 6.08 13.54
CA ASN A 87 -2.90 5.53 14.85
C ASN A 87 -4.26 4.81 14.79
N GLY A 88 -4.33 3.60 15.38
CA GLY A 88 -5.49 2.71 15.32
C GLY A 88 -5.69 1.99 13.98
N GLY A 89 -4.83 2.24 12.99
CA GLY A 89 -4.85 1.56 11.71
C GLY A 89 -4.02 0.27 11.67
N VAL A 90 -4.02 -0.39 10.51
CA VAL A 90 -3.22 -1.59 10.20
C VAL A 90 -2.64 -1.52 8.78
N LYS A 91 -1.67 -2.39 8.48
CA LYS A 91 -0.99 -2.47 7.18
C LYS A 91 -1.94 -2.74 6.00
N GLU A 92 -3.13 -3.29 6.24
CA GLU A 92 -4.16 -3.56 5.21
C GLU A 92 -4.95 -2.32 4.74
N GLN A 93 -4.77 -1.17 5.40
CA GLN A 93 -5.51 0.05 5.11
C GLN A 93 -4.64 1.03 4.30
N VAL A 94 -4.66 2.32 4.67
CA VAL A 94 -3.96 3.37 3.91
C VAL A 94 -2.44 3.16 3.85
N ALA A 95 -1.84 2.50 4.85
CA ALA A 95 -0.41 2.14 4.78
C ALA A 95 -0.11 1.18 3.62
N GLY A 96 -0.90 0.12 3.48
CA GLY A 96 -0.80 -0.82 2.35
C GLY A 96 -1.04 -0.14 1.01
N LEU A 97 -2.04 0.75 0.93
CA LEU A 97 -2.31 1.53 -0.27
C LEU A 97 -1.06 2.31 -0.70
N TYR A 98 -0.49 3.12 0.19
CA TYR A 98 0.69 3.92 -0.15
C TYR A 98 1.92 3.04 -0.42
N ALA A 99 2.10 1.95 0.33
CA ALA A 99 3.18 0.99 0.09
C ALA A 99 3.08 0.40 -1.32
N GLN A 100 1.89 0.00 -1.75
CA GLN A 100 1.65 -0.48 -3.11
C GLN A 100 1.90 0.61 -4.15
N ARG A 101 1.36 1.83 -3.98
CA ARG A 101 1.54 2.94 -4.93
C ARG A 101 3.00 3.32 -5.11
N LEU A 102 3.78 3.33 -4.03
CA LEU A 102 5.22 3.57 -4.10
C LEU A 102 5.95 2.41 -4.80
N ALA A 103 5.54 1.16 -4.57
CA ALA A 103 6.10 0.03 -5.31
C ALA A 103 5.76 0.08 -6.81
N GLU A 104 4.60 0.61 -7.19
CA GLU A 104 4.24 0.91 -8.59
C GLU A 104 5.19 1.95 -9.21
N GLN A 105 5.86 2.79 -8.40
CA GLN A 105 6.88 3.75 -8.81
C GLN A 105 8.31 3.22 -8.75
N GLY A 106 8.52 1.91 -8.48
CA GLY A 106 9.85 1.29 -8.51
C GLY A 106 10.56 1.19 -7.16
N TYR A 107 9.90 1.56 -6.06
CA TYR A 107 10.44 1.37 -4.71
C TYR A 107 10.19 -0.05 -4.20
N ILE A 108 11.06 -0.55 -3.31
CA ILE A 108 10.64 -1.60 -2.39
C ILE A 108 9.96 -0.91 -1.22
N THR A 109 8.83 -1.43 -0.76
CA THR A 109 8.17 -0.85 0.41
C THR A 109 7.82 -1.91 1.43
N ILE A 110 7.71 -1.50 2.69
CA ILE A 110 7.22 -2.34 3.77
C ILE A 110 6.18 -1.56 4.57
N ALA A 111 5.01 -2.17 4.76
CA ALA A 111 4.00 -1.71 5.70
C ALA A 111 3.83 -2.78 6.77
N MET A 112 3.94 -2.38 8.03
CA MET A 112 3.91 -3.28 9.19
C MET A 112 2.86 -2.82 10.18
N ASP A 113 2.26 -3.78 10.89
CA ASP A 113 1.43 -3.47 12.05
C ASP A 113 2.36 -3.12 13.22
N ALA A 114 2.10 -1.99 13.87
CA ALA A 114 2.84 -1.55 15.05
C ALA A 114 2.86 -2.64 16.14
N ALA A 115 3.89 -2.63 16.99
CA ALA A 115 3.89 -3.49 18.17
C ALA A 115 2.56 -3.35 18.94
N TYR A 116 2.04 -4.46 19.47
CA TYR A 116 0.76 -4.53 20.20
C TYR A 116 -0.51 -4.31 19.37
N GLN A 117 -0.40 -3.99 18.07
CA GLN A 117 -1.53 -3.67 17.19
C GLN A 117 -1.66 -4.70 16.04
N GLY A 118 -2.78 -4.67 15.33
CA GLY A 118 -3.03 -5.50 14.15
C GLY A 118 -2.66 -6.98 14.33
N GLY A 119 -1.95 -7.53 13.33
CA GLY A 119 -1.41 -8.89 13.35
C GLY A 119 -0.09 -9.05 14.12
N SER A 120 0.51 -7.96 14.61
CA SER A 120 1.74 -7.99 15.40
C SER A 120 1.48 -8.46 16.83
N GLY A 121 2.48 -9.09 17.44
CA GLY A 121 2.44 -9.62 18.80
C GLY A 121 2.40 -8.54 19.89
N GLY A 122 2.43 -8.97 21.15
CA GLY A 122 2.47 -8.09 22.32
C GLY A 122 1.18 -8.07 23.14
N LYS A 123 1.32 -7.88 24.46
CA LYS A 123 0.23 -7.75 25.43
C LYS A 123 0.56 -6.64 26.45
N PRO A 124 -0.44 -5.90 26.98
CA PRO A 124 -1.85 -5.88 26.55
C PRO A 124 -2.03 -5.48 25.07
N ARG A 125 -3.16 -5.84 24.45
CA ARG A 125 -3.43 -5.50 23.04
C ARG A 125 -3.76 -4.01 22.91
N ASN A 126 -3.43 -3.44 21.75
CA ASN A 126 -3.71 -2.05 21.38
C ASN A 126 -3.08 -1.02 22.33
N VAL A 127 -1.95 -1.38 22.96
CA VAL A 127 -1.12 -0.42 23.70
C VAL A 127 -0.54 0.56 22.69
N ASP A 128 -0.76 1.85 22.94
CA ASP A 128 -0.23 2.92 22.10
C ASP A 128 0.79 3.73 22.90
N ASN A 129 2.04 3.29 22.83
CA ASN A 129 3.18 3.97 23.45
C ASN A 129 4.04 4.61 22.34
N PRO A 130 4.19 5.94 22.30
CA PRO A 130 4.96 6.64 21.26
C PRO A 130 6.41 6.15 21.10
N ALA A 131 7.05 5.68 22.18
CA ALA A 131 8.40 5.13 22.10
C ALA A 131 8.45 3.85 21.24
N TYR A 132 7.52 2.92 21.46
CA TYR A 132 7.40 1.71 20.63
C TYR A 132 7.08 2.07 19.18
N ARG A 133 6.20 3.04 18.95
CA ARG A 133 5.84 3.49 17.58
C ARG A 133 7.05 4.02 16.80
N THR A 134 8.00 4.65 17.49
CA THR A 134 9.24 5.15 16.88
C THR A 134 10.22 4.00 16.64
N GLU A 135 10.36 3.08 17.60
CA GLU A 135 11.23 1.90 17.47
C GLU A 135 10.76 0.94 16.37
N ASP A 136 9.43 0.81 16.17
CA ASP A 136 8.82 0.02 15.09
C ASP A 136 9.36 0.39 13.69
N ILE A 137 9.77 1.65 13.49
CA ILE A 137 10.33 2.15 12.23
C ILE A 137 11.82 1.85 12.10
N ARG A 138 12.54 1.86 13.21
CA ARG A 138 14.01 1.73 13.22
C ARG A 138 14.45 0.28 13.01
N GLY A 139 13.74 -0.67 13.65
CA GLY A 139 14.19 -2.06 13.77
C GLY A 139 15.20 -2.25 14.88
#